data_AF-A0A1J3FX90-F1
#
_entry.id   AF-A0A1J3FX90-F1
#
_cell.length_a   1.000
_cell.length_b   1.000
_cell.length_c   1.000
_cell.angle_alpha   90.00
_cell.angle_beta   90.00
_cell.angle_gamma   90.00
#
_symmetry.space_group_name_H-M   'P 1'
#
loop_
_entity.id
_entity.type
_entity.pdbx_description
1 polymer ?
#
loop_
_entity_poly.entity_id
_entity_poly.type
_entity_poly.pdbx_seq_one_letter_code
_entity_poly.pdbx_strand_id
1 'polypeptide(L)'
;SGVAWKIPELLETYANAPAESLFVSVAGSTRFGVYGLDFGWGKPVKVSIVSIDQRGKISMTESRDGNGGVEVGFSVKEHEINVLIDLLHDGLSN
;
A
#
# COMPACT_ATOMS: atom_id res chain seq x y z
N SER A 1 5.65 -4.04 20.80
CA SER A 1 4.70 -5.17 20.75
C SER A 1 4.88 -5.88 19.42
N GLY A 2 5.77 -6.88 19.39
CA GLY A 2 5.97 -7.69 18.19
C GLY A 2 4.75 -8.58 18.00
N VAL A 3 4.03 -8.40 16.89
CA VAL A 3 3.15 -9.45 16.41
C VAL A 3 4.04 -10.66 16.16
N ALA A 4 3.97 -11.67 17.05
CA ALA A 4 4.55 -12.96 16.75
C ALA A 4 3.90 -13.40 15.44
N TRP A 5 4.71 -13.62 14.40
CA TRP A 5 4.25 -13.89 13.04
C TRP A 5 3.56 -15.26 12.97
N LYS A 6 2.30 -15.29 13.41
CA LYS A 6 1.35 -16.39 13.25
C LYS A 6 0.84 -16.44 11.81
N ILE A 7 1.78 -16.55 10.87
CA ILE A 7 1.50 -16.55 9.44
C ILE A 7 0.55 -17.69 9.06
N PRO A 8 0.73 -18.94 9.55
CA PRO A 8 -0.21 -20.02 9.26
C PRO A 8 -1.64 -19.69 9.69
N GLU A 9 -1.84 -19.21 10.92
CA GLU A 9 -3.17 -18.89 11.45
C GLU A 9 -3.81 -17.69 10.74
N LEU A 10 -3.01 -16.70 10.33
CA LEU A 10 -3.47 -15.57 9.52
C LEU A 10 -3.94 -16.03 8.13
N LEU A 11 -3.19 -16.93 7.49
CA LEU A 11 -3.54 -17.49 6.19
C LEU A 11 -4.79 -18.36 6.27
N GLU A 12 -4.93 -19.17 7.33
CA GLU A 12 -6.14 -19.95 7.59
C GLU A 12 -7.35 -19.03 7.81
N THR A 13 -7.19 -17.97 8.60
CA THR A 13 -8.25 -16.99 8.82
C THR A 13 -8.66 -16.33 7.51
N TYR A 14 -7.69 -15.93 6.68
CA TYR A 14 -7.94 -15.33 5.37
C TYR A 14 -8.66 -16.29 4.42
N ALA A 15 -8.24 -17.55 4.36
CA ALA A 15 -8.81 -18.56 3.48
C ALA A 15 -10.24 -18.96 3.86
N ASN A 16 -10.57 -18.93 5.15
CA ASN A 16 -11.88 -19.31 5.68
C ASN A 16 -12.82 -18.12 5.90
N ALA A 17 -12.38 -16.91 5.61
CA ALA A 17 -13.18 -15.73 5.84
C ALA A 17 -14.39 -15.67 4.89
N PRO A 18 -15.52 -15.13 5.36
CA PRO A 18 -16.61 -14.73 4.47
C PRO A 18 -16.10 -13.88 3.30
N ALA A 19 -16.71 -14.04 2.13
CA ALA A 19 -16.37 -13.25 0.94
C ALA A 19 -16.50 -11.72 1.16
N GLU A 20 -17.27 -11.32 2.18
CA GLU A 20 -17.48 -9.92 2.56
C GLU A 20 -16.51 -9.40 3.62
N SER A 21 -15.65 -10.25 4.16
CA SER A 21 -14.62 -9.83 5.11
C SER A 21 -13.62 -8.90 4.43
N LEU A 22 -13.46 -7.71 5.02
CA LEU A 22 -12.47 -6.75 4.57
C LEU A 22 -11.11 -7.05 5.24
N PHE A 23 -10.21 -7.68 4.49
CA PHE A 23 -8.80 -7.73 4.86
C PHE A 23 -8.06 -6.60 4.19
N VAL A 24 -7.25 -5.89 4.97
CA VAL A 24 -6.31 -4.91 4.43
C VAL A 24 -4.92 -5.54 4.43
N SER A 25 -4.28 -5.54 3.26
CA SER A 25 -2.91 -6.00 3.07
C SER A 25 -2.08 -4.95 2.36
N VAL A 26 -0.79 -4.91 2.68
CA VAL A 26 0.16 -3.94 2.13
C VAL A 26 1.15 -4.67 1.23
N ALA A 27 1.24 -4.23 -0.03
CA ALA A 27 2.29 -4.63 -0.95
C ALA A 27 3.42 -3.59 -0.92
N GLY A 28 4.66 -4.05 -0.83
CA GLY A 28 5.83 -3.18 -0.82
C GLY A 28 6.37 -2.86 0.57
N SER A 29 7.41 -2.04 0.60
CA SER A 29 8.08 -1.58 1.81
C SER A 29 8.84 -0.29 1.50
N THR A 30 8.90 0.63 2.46
CA THR A 30 9.76 1.82 2.39
C THR A 30 11.25 1.49 2.40
N ARG A 31 11.60 0.21 2.61
CA ARG A 31 12.98 -0.29 2.65
C ARG A 31 13.44 -0.90 1.33
N PHE A 32 12.58 -1.00 0.32
CA PHE A 32 12.93 -1.64 -0.95
C PHE A 32 13.79 -0.74 -1.85
N GLY A 33 13.75 0.59 -1.68
CA GLY A 33 14.64 1.50 -2.42
C GLY A 33 14.41 1.46 -3.93
N VAL A 34 13.17 1.25 -4.35
CA VAL A 34 12.76 1.17 -5.76
C VAL A 34 13.04 2.46 -6.52
N TYR A 35 13.00 3.62 -5.88
CA TYR A 35 13.41 4.89 -6.49
C TYR A 35 14.92 5.06 -6.61
N GLY A 36 15.72 4.19 -6.00
CA GLY A 36 17.19 4.15 -6.16
C GLY A 36 17.66 3.38 -7.39
N LEU A 37 16.75 2.73 -8.13
CA LEU A 37 17.09 1.93 -9.31
C LEU A 37 17.39 2.82 -10.52
N ASP A 38 18.67 2.90 -10.92
CA ASP A 38 19.11 3.63 -12.11
C ASP A 38 19.79 2.68 -13.11
N PHE A 39 19.19 2.57 -14.30
CA PHE A 39 19.68 1.73 -15.39
C PHE A 39 20.53 2.51 -16.42
N GLY A 40 20.85 3.77 -16.15
CA GLY A 40 21.58 4.67 -17.05
C GLY A 40 20.73 5.79 -17.66
N TRP A 41 19.43 5.84 -17.34
CA TRP A 41 18.51 6.90 -17.78
C TRP A 41 18.07 7.82 -16.64
N GLY A 42 18.66 7.65 -15.46
CA GLY A 42 18.24 8.34 -14.24
C GLY A 42 17.21 7.54 -13.45
N LYS A 43 16.95 8.01 -12.23
CA LYS A 43 15.99 7.38 -11.31
C LYS A 43 14.54 7.40 -11.81
N PRO A 44 13.67 6.46 -11.37
CA PRO A 44 12.29 6.40 -11.81
C PRO A 44 11.53 7.69 -11.47
N VAL A 45 10.62 8.09 -12.37
CA VAL A 45 9.73 9.24 -12.14
C VAL A 45 8.58 8.85 -11.21
N LYS A 46 8.07 7.62 -11.34
CA LYS A 46 6.98 7.07 -10.52
C LYS A 46 7.12 5.56 -10.41
N VAL A 47 6.77 5.01 -9.26
CA VAL A 47 6.60 3.57 -9.05
C VAL A 47 5.13 3.27 -8.75
N SER A 48 4.62 2.16 -9.27
CA SER A 48 3.25 1.69 -9.00
C SER A 48 3.23 0.17 -8.94
N ILE A 49 2.62 -0.39 -7.89
CA ILE A 49 2.48 -1.83 -7.70
C ILE A 49 1.12 -2.24 -8.26
N VAL A 50 1.09 -2.85 -9.44
CA VAL A 50 -0.16 -3.14 -10.16
C VAL A 50 -0.97 -4.31 -9.57
N SER A 51 -0.36 -5.15 -8.73
CA SER A 51 -1.02 -6.32 -8.11
C SER A 51 -1.95 -5.98 -6.93
N ILE A 52 -2.16 -4.69 -6.66
CA ILE A 52 -3.10 -4.17 -5.66
C ILE A 52 -4.51 -3.96 -6.21
N ASP A 53 -4.79 -4.40 -7.44
CA ASP A 53 -6.07 -4.24 -8.15
C ASP A 53 -7.27 -4.86 -7.42
N GLN A 54 -7.02 -5.78 -6.49
CA GLN A 54 -8.03 -6.40 -5.65
C GLN A 54 -8.39 -5.53 -4.44
N ARG A 55 -9.67 -5.57 -4.06
CA ARG A 55 -10.19 -4.88 -2.87
C ARG A 55 -9.34 -5.19 -1.63
N GLY A 56 -9.06 -4.16 -0.82
CA GLY A 56 -8.32 -4.33 0.43
C GLY A 56 -6.81 -4.46 0.26
N LYS A 57 -6.25 -4.16 -0.92
CA LYS A 57 -4.80 -4.08 -1.12
C LYS A 57 -4.36 -2.63 -1.25
N ILE A 58 -3.26 -2.30 -0.61
CA ILE A 58 -2.63 -0.98 -0.62
C ILE A 58 -1.16 -1.17 -0.98
N SER A 59 -0.59 -0.30 -1.81
CA SER A 59 0.86 -0.29 -2.02
C SER A 59 1.54 0.71 -1.11
N MET A 60 2.76 0.39 -0.66
CA MET A 60 3.59 1.28 0.14
C MET A 60 5.04 1.24 -0.35
N THR A 61 5.63 2.43 -0.56
CA THR A 61 7.03 2.60 -0.96
C THR A 61 7.59 3.88 -0.34
N GLU A 62 8.91 4.03 -0.33
CA GLU A 62 9.57 5.27 0.06
C GLU A 62 9.18 6.45 -0.85
N SER A 63 9.23 7.65 -0.30
CA SER A 63 9.12 8.87 -1.10
C SER A 63 10.28 8.97 -2.09
N ARG A 64 9.95 9.28 -3.35
CA ARG A 64 10.92 9.53 -4.41
C ARG A 64 11.99 10.58 -4.08
N ASP A 65 11.62 11.58 -3.29
CA ASP A 65 12.47 12.73 -3.00
C ASP A 65 13.41 12.49 -1.81
N GLY A 66 13.32 11.31 -1.17
CA GLY A 66 14.22 10.95 -0.07
C GLY A 66 14.02 11.82 1.18
N ASN A 67 12.90 12.53 1.28
CA ASN A 67 12.56 13.42 2.39
C ASN A 67 12.05 12.68 3.64
N GLY A 68 12.26 11.36 3.73
CA GLY A 68 11.70 10.52 4.79
C GLY A 68 10.21 10.25 4.69
N GLY A 69 9.54 10.74 3.64
CA GLY A 69 8.12 10.48 3.37
C GLY A 69 7.85 9.07 2.83
N VAL A 70 6.56 8.76 2.65
CA VAL A 70 6.05 7.49 2.15
C VAL A 70 5.07 7.77 1.01
N GLU A 71 5.15 6.99 -0.06
CA GLU A 71 4.11 6.96 -1.08
C GLU A 71 3.19 5.76 -0.82
N VAL A 72 1.89 6.05 -0.75
CA VAL A 72 0.83 5.06 -0.58
C VAL A 72 -0.03 5.05 -1.83
N GLY A 73 -0.32 3.86 -2.37
CA GLY A 73 -1.14 3.70 -3.57
C GLY A 73 -2.39 2.89 -3.28
N PHE A 74 -3.49 3.28 -3.91
CA PHE A 74 -4.81 2.70 -3.74
C PHE A 74 -5.38 2.30 -5.11
N SER A 75 -6.09 1.18 -5.16
CA SER A 75 -6.89 0.77 -6.32
C SER A 75 -8.32 0.52 -5.86
N VAL A 76 -9.16 1.54 -5.98
CA VAL A 76 -10.56 1.54 -5.54
C VAL A 76 -11.46 2.02 -6.68
N LYS A 77 -12.78 1.83 -6.54
CA LYS A 77 -13.72 2.30 -7.57
C LYS A 77 -13.79 3.82 -7.60
N GLU A 78 -14.20 4.36 -8.73
CA GLU A 78 -14.29 5.82 -8.94
C GLU A 78 -15.19 6.55 -7.93
N HIS A 79 -16.28 5.93 -7.46
CA HIS A 79 -17.11 6.56 -6.43
C HIS A 79 -16.49 6.48 -5.02
N GLU A 80 -15.56 5.55 -4.80
CA GLU A 80 -14.89 5.36 -3.50
C GLU A 80 -13.68 6.29 -3.37
N ILE A 81 -13.01 6.66 -4.47
CA ILE A 81 -11.78 7.49 -4.41
C ILE A 81 -12.04 8.89 -3.85
N ASN A 82 -13.18 9.51 -4.16
CA ASN A 82 -13.52 10.84 -3.66
C ASN A 82 -13.69 10.82 -2.14
N VAL A 83 -14.42 9.82 -1.63
CA VAL A 83 -14.59 9.61 -0.18
C VAL A 83 -13.24 9.36 0.49
N LEU A 84 -12.36 8.58 -0.13
CA LEU A 84 -11.02 8.34 0.40
C LEU A 84 -10.18 9.63 0.44
N ILE A 85 -10.26 10.47 -0.59
CA ILE A 85 -9.55 11.76 -0.65
C ILE A 85 -10.03 12.67 0.49
N ASP A 86 -11.34 12.78 0.70
CA ASP A 86 -11.93 13.59 1.77
C ASP A 86 -11.44 13.09 3.15
N LEU A 87 -11.50 11.78 3.39
CA LEU A 87 -11.01 11.17 4.64
C LEU A 87 -9.51 11.40 4.88
N LEU A 88 -8.68 11.31 3.83
CA LEU A 88 -7.25 11.56 3.93
C LEU A 88 -6.97 13.04 4.19
N HIS A 89 -7.68 13.94 3.52
CA HIS A 89 -7.55 15.37 3.72
C HIS A 89 -7.89 15.75 5.17
N ASP A 90 -9.03 15.28 5.69
CA ASP A 90 -9.46 15.56 7.06
C ASP A 90 -8.52 14.94 8.10
N GLY A 91 -8.00 13.73 7.83
CA GLY A 91 -7.10 13.03 8.75
C GLY A 91 -5.68 13.60 8.80
N LEU A 92 -5.16 14.13 7.68
CA LEU A 92 -3.80 14.64 7.57
C LEU A 92 -3.69 16.16 7.76
N SER A 93 -4.80 16.89 7.71
CA SER A 93 -4.84 18.34 7.99
C SER A 93 -4.93 18.65 9.49
N ASN A 94 -4.94 17.62 10.35
CA ASN A 94 -4.90 17.75 11.81
C ASN A 94 -3.48 17.82 12.36
#